data_AF-A0A4R8WPW4-F1
#
_entry.id   AF-A0A4R8WPW4-F1
#
_cell.length_a   1.000
_cell.length_b   1.000
_cell.length_c   1.000
_cell.angle_alpha   90.00
_cell.angle_beta   90.00
_cell.angle_gamma   90.00
#
_symmetry.space_group_name_H-M   'P 1'
#
loop_
_entity.id
_entity.type
_entity.pdbx_description
1 polymer ?
#
loop_
_entity_poly.entity_id
_entity_poly.type
_entity_poly.pdbx_seq_one_letter_code
_entity_poly.pdbx_strand_id
1 'polypeptide(L)'
;MGRFTDSWRSNLLGTLSGNSEGRPQWVGTMELGDDANFFGPGSAAWAVHGGMATMVAGIRALLMKTLHPGAMAGVHDWSRYKEDPLGRLSGTIQWLVTVTFADTVRAELESTRVGRFHDRVRGSYLDAAGVRRNYSAGDPELLSGVHIVLTDAFLESHKLWGGRGAGGAIAGGADGYVREWAKAGELIGVQDPLRSAGELRA
;
A
#
# COMPACT_ATOMS: atom_id res chain seq x y z
N MET A 1 20.08 30.68 -1.98
CA MET A 1 19.10 29.68 -2.47
C MET A 1 19.23 28.28 -1.84
N GLY A 2 20.39 27.85 -1.31
CA GLY A 2 20.60 26.45 -0.85
C GLY A 2 19.88 26.04 0.44
N ARG A 3 19.92 26.87 1.49
CA ARG A 3 19.35 26.54 2.82
C ARG A 3 17.86 26.16 2.83
N PHE A 4 17.07 26.72 1.92
CA PHE A 4 15.63 26.47 1.86
C PHE A 4 15.33 25.14 1.16
N THR A 5 15.96 24.89 0.02
CA THR A 5 15.87 23.60 -0.70
C THR A 5 16.44 22.45 0.11
N ASP A 6 17.49 22.67 0.90
CA ASP A 6 18.08 21.65 1.76
C ASP A 6 17.19 21.30 2.94
N SER A 7 16.48 22.28 3.50
CA SER A 7 15.46 22.07 4.54
C SER A 7 14.27 21.28 4.02
N TRP A 8 13.75 21.65 2.83
CA TRP A 8 12.65 20.92 2.19
C TRP A 8 13.04 19.49 1.79
N ARG A 9 14.26 19.31 1.26
CA ARG A 9 14.80 17.99 0.92
C ARG A 9 14.99 17.13 2.17
N SER A 10 15.58 17.69 3.23
CA SER A 10 15.77 16.99 4.51
C SER A 10 14.43 16.63 5.15
N ASN A 11 13.41 17.47 5.03
CA ASN A 11 12.07 17.19 5.55
C ASN A 11 11.38 16.10 4.72
N LEU A 12 11.44 16.18 3.38
CA LEU A 12 10.90 15.15 2.50
C LEU A 12 11.62 13.80 2.67
N LEU A 13 12.95 13.80 2.76
CA LEU A 13 13.74 12.60 3.04
C LEU A 13 13.40 12.10 4.44
N GLY A 14 13.51 12.93 5.47
CA GLY A 14 13.11 12.60 6.84
C GLY A 14 11.72 11.98 6.95
N THR A 15 10.77 12.41 6.13
CA THR A 15 9.40 11.91 6.23
C THR A 15 9.08 10.71 5.34
N LEU A 16 9.64 10.62 4.14
CA LEU A 16 9.49 9.45 3.26
C LEU A 16 10.42 8.31 3.64
N SER A 17 11.59 8.66 4.18
CA SER A 17 12.65 7.73 4.56
C SER A 17 12.76 7.50 6.06
N GLY A 18 12.06 8.26 6.91
CA GLY A 18 12.19 8.13 8.37
C GLY A 18 13.52 8.62 8.96
N ASN A 19 14.44 9.19 8.15
CA ASN A 19 15.68 9.81 8.62
C ASN A 19 16.21 10.87 7.63
N SER A 20 17.07 11.77 8.10
CA SER A 20 17.67 12.80 7.23
C SER A 20 18.63 12.25 6.16
N GLU A 21 19.04 10.98 6.29
CA GLU A 21 19.90 10.29 5.32
C GLU A 21 19.16 9.80 4.08
N GLY A 22 17.82 9.81 4.08
CA GLY A 22 17.05 9.42 2.90
C GLY A 22 16.85 7.91 2.76
N ARG A 23 17.24 7.09 3.73
CA ARG A 23 17.06 5.63 3.70
C ARG A 23 16.45 5.10 5.01
N PRO A 24 15.19 4.65 5.04
CA PRO A 24 14.63 4.05 6.24
C PRO A 24 15.42 2.86 6.74
N GLN A 25 15.45 2.70 8.06
CA GLN A 25 16.06 1.53 8.69
C GLN A 25 15.46 0.22 8.14
N TRP A 26 14.15 0.19 7.87
CA TRP A 26 13.47 -0.98 7.30
C TRP A 26 13.91 -1.30 5.86
N VAL A 27 14.51 -0.37 5.12
CA VAL A 27 15.08 -0.68 3.79
C VAL A 27 16.39 -1.47 3.92
N GLY A 28 17.16 -1.22 4.98
CA GLY A 28 18.37 -2.01 5.26
C GLY A 28 18.04 -3.45 5.64
N THR A 29 16.90 -3.70 6.27
CA THR A 29 16.53 -5.07 6.65
C THR A 29 16.24 -5.93 5.43
N MET A 30 15.74 -5.37 4.32
CA MET A 30 15.44 -6.11 3.08
C MET A 30 16.64 -6.84 2.47
N GLU A 31 17.86 -6.36 2.73
CA GLU A 31 19.08 -6.95 2.18
C GLU A 31 19.49 -8.25 2.87
N LEU A 32 18.95 -8.58 4.06
CA LEU A 32 19.34 -9.79 4.80
C LEU A 32 18.51 -11.01 4.36
N GLY A 33 17.95 -11.00 3.14
CA GLY A 33 16.97 -11.99 2.68
C GLY A 33 17.66 -13.23 2.14
N ASP A 34 17.04 -14.40 2.39
CA ASP A 34 17.64 -15.70 2.07
C ASP A 34 16.90 -16.45 0.94
N ASP A 35 15.84 -15.86 0.37
CA ASP A 35 15.05 -16.45 -0.74
C ASP A 35 14.96 -15.50 -1.96
N ALA A 36 14.19 -15.91 -2.99
CA ALA A 36 14.04 -15.18 -4.24
C ALA A 36 13.14 -13.92 -4.15
N ASN A 37 12.78 -13.47 -2.94
CA ASN A 37 11.70 -12.54 -2.63
C ASN A 37 10.30 -13.16 -2.73
N PHE A 38 9.36 -12.65 -1.93
CA PHE A 38 7.99 -13.19 -1.83
C PHE A 38 7.27 -13.33 -3.19
N PHE A 39 7.41 -12.33 -4.06
CA PHE A 39 6.98 -12.41 -5.47
C PHE A 39 8.14 -12.65 -6.44
N GLY A 40 9.29 -12.05 -6.18
CA GLY A 40 10.52 -12.25 -6.94
C GLY A 40 10.70 -11.40 -8.20
N PRO A 41 11.95 -11.17 -8.63
CA PRO A 41 12.25 -10.47 -9.88
C PRO A 41 11.56 -11.12 -11.09
N GLY A 42 10.99 -10.29 -11.97
CA GLY A 42 10.26 -10.76 -13.16
C GLY A 42 8.78 -11.11 -12.93
N SER A 43 8.32 -11.07 -11.68
CA SER A 43 6.91 -11.24 -11.33
C SER A 43 6.03 -10.06 -11.80
N ALA A 44 4.72 -10.28 -11.82
CA ALA A 44 3.75 -9.25 -12.20
C ALA A 44 3.73 -8.10 -11.19
N ALA A 45 3.80 -8.40 -9.89
CA ALA A 45 3.87 -7.42 -8.81
C ALA A 45 5.13 -6.56 -8.91
N TRP A 46 6.30 -7.16 -9.22
CA TRP A 46 7.53 -6.41 -9.47
C TRP A 46 7.40 -5.47 -10.67
N ALA A 47 6.80 -5.93 -11.78
CA ALA A 47 6.59 -5.11 -12.95
C ALA A 47 5.71 -3.90 -12.66
N VAL A 48 4.59 -4.11 -11.95
CA VAL A 48 3.60 -3.07 -11.64
C VAL A 48 4.09 -2.07 -10.59
N HIS A 49 4.83 -2.54 -9.57
CA HIS A 49 5.25 -1.68 -8.46
C HIS A 49 6.65 -1.07 -8.63
N GLY A 50 7.50 -1.62 -9.50
CA GLY A 50 8.88 -1.17 -9.69
C GLY A 50 9.03 0.15 -10.47
N GLY A 51 7.98 0.60 -11.16
CA GLY A 51 8.02 1.80 -12.01
C GLY A 51 7.56 3.09 -11.32
N MET A 52 7.79 4.23 -11.98
CA MET A 52 7.28 5.54 -11.52
C MET A 52 5.74 5.61 -11.52
N ALA A 53 5.08 4.76 -12.30
CA ALA A 53 3.62 4.63 -12.32
C ALA A 53 3.04 4.30 -10.93
N THR A 54 3.80 3.61 -10.08
CA THR A 54 3.42 3.28 -8.69
C THR A 54 3.19 4.52 -7.84
N MET A 55 3.94 5.60 -8.07
CA MET A 55 3.72 6.86 -7.35
C MET A 55 2.38 7.49 -7.73
N VAL A 56 2.03 7.49 -9.02
CA VAL A 56 0.74 7.98 -9.51
C VAL A 56 -0.40 7.12 -8.98
N ALA A 57 -0.22 5.79 -8.96
CA ALA A 57 -1.15 4.86 -8.36
C ALA A 57 -1.37 5.13 -6.87
N GLY A 58 -0.31 5.44 -6.12
CA GLY A 58 -0.41 5.82 -4.71
C GLY A 58 -1.34 7.02 -4.49
N ILE A 59 -1.24 8.06 -5.31
CA ILE A 59 -2.11 9.23 -5.27
C ILE A 59 -3.56 8.83 -5.60
N ARG A 60 -3.77 8.07 -6.69
CA ARG A 60 -5.10 7.58 -7.07
C ARG A 60 -5.75 6.77 -5.95
N ALA A 61 -5.00 5.83 -5.37
CA ALA A 61 -5.48 5.00 -4.27
C ALA A 61 -5.86 5.84 -3.05
N LEU A 62 -5.06 6.86 -2.70
CA LEU A 62 -5.39 7.75 -1.57
C LEU A 62 -6.71 8.47 -1.81
N LEU A 63 -6.93 9.05 -2.99
CA LEU A 63 -8.18 9.72 -3.33
C LEU A 63 -9.37 8.76 -3.26
N MET A 64 -9.25 7.57 -3.86
CA MET A 64 -10.32 6.58 -3.85
C MET A 64 -10.64 6.08 -2.43
N LYS A 65 -9.61 5.83 -1.59
CA LYS A 65 -9.79 5.41 -0.19
C LYS A 65 -10.54 6.46 0.65
N THR A 66 -10.41 7.75 0.34
CA THR A 66 -11.13 8.81 1.08
C THR A 66 -12.64 8.76 0.90
N LEU A 67 -13.14 8.03 -0.10
CA LEU A 67 -14.57 7.85 -0.33
C LEU A 67 -15.19 6.82 0.63
N HIS A 68 -14.40 6.04 1.36
CA HIS A 68 -14.90 5.04 2.29
C HIS A 68 -15.05 5.63 3.71
N PRO A 69 -16.27 5.84 4.23
CA PRO A 69 -16.46 6.55 5.49
C PRO A 69 -15.91 5.78 6.69
N GLY A 70 -16.10 4.45 6.73
CA GLY A 70 -15.50 3.61 7.78
C GLY A 70 -13.97 3.66 7.83
N ALA A 71 -13.30 3.60 6.67
CA ALA A 71 -11.85 3.75 6.58
C ALA A 71 -11.41 5.12 7.09
N MET A 72 -12.10 6.19 6.65
CA MET A 72 -11.78 7.56 7.05
C MET A 72 -12.08 7.86 8.52
N ALA A 73 -13.07 7.20 9.13
CA ALA A 73 -13.28 7.24 10.57
C ALA A 73 -12.08 6.64 11.31
N GLY A 74 -11.58 5.48 10.87
CA GLY A 74 -10.36 4.89 11.41
C GLY A 74 -9.13 5.78 11.24
N VAL A 75 -8.98 6.42 10.07
CA VAL A 75 -7.92 7.42 9.85
C VAL A 75 -8.05 8.59 10.81
N HIS A 76 -9.27 9.11 10.99
CA HIS A 76 -9.55 10.24 11.86
C HIS A 76 -9.20 9.95 13.32
N ASP A 77 -9.62 8.79 13.82
CA ASP A 77 -9.53 8.47 15.24
C ASP A 77 -8.15 7.90 15.66
N TRP A 78 -7.47 7.20 14.74
CA TRP A 78 -6.26 6.41 15.06
C TRP A 78 -4.98 6.88 14.38
N SER A 79 -4.99 8.04 13.68
CA SER A 79 -3.78 8.55 13.02
C SER A 79 -3.58 10.04 13.21
N ARG A 80 -2.31 10.46 13.21
CA ARG A 80 -1.88 11.87 13.24
C ARG A 80 -1.87 12.48 11.83
N TYR A 81 -2.88 12.21 11.00
CA TYR A 81 -2.82 12.58 9.59
C TYR A 81 -2.82 14.10 9.35
N LYS A 82 -3.33 14.89 10.30
CA LYS A 82 -3.34 16.36 10.21
C LYS A 82 -1.98 16.95 10.56
N GLU A 83 -1.31 16.38 11.56
CA GLU A 83 -0.03 16.85 12.08
C GLU A 83 1.16 16.25 11.32
N ASP A 84 1.02 15.00 10.84
CA ASP A 84 2.07 14.18 10.24
C ASP A 84 1.52 13.28 9.09
N PRO A 85 1.06 13.88 7.98
CA PRO A 85 0.43 13.14 6.86
C PRO A 85 1.41 12.18 6.18
N LEU A 86 2.68 12.59 6.03
CA LEU A 86 3.70 11.80 5.36
C LEU A 86 4.23 10.69 6.27
N GLY A 87 4.36 10.90 7.59
CA GLY A 87 4.70 9.84 8.54
C GLY A 87 3.62 8.76 8.61
N ARG A 88 2.34 9.14 8.48
CA ARG A 88 1.24 8.17 8.28
C ARG A 88 1.42 7.36 7.00
N LEU A 89 1.75 8.03 5.88
CA LEU A 89 1.95 7.38 4.59
C LEU A 89 3.11 6.38 4.62
N SER A 90 4.16 6.67 5.40
CA SER A 90 5.35 5.82 5.55
C SER A 90 5.01 4.37 5.92
N GLY A 91 4.03 4.15 6.82
CA GLY A 91 3.62 2.79 7.19
C GLY A 91 2.97 2.00 6.05
N THR A 92 2.25 2.67 5.13
CA THR A 92 1.70 2.04 3.92
C THR A 92 2.80 1.76 2.90
N ILE A 93 3.74 2.69 2.72
CA ILE A 93 4.89 2.51 1.81
C ILE A 93 5.75 1.34 2.29
N GLN A 94 6.07 1.29 3.58
CA GLN A 94 6.85 0.21 4.18
C GLN A 94 6.21 -1.16 3.90
N TRP A 95 4.90 -1.30 4.16
CA TRP A 95 4.20 -2.55 3.87
C TRP A 95 4.23 -2.90 2.38
N LEU A 96 3.89 -1.95 1.49
CA LEU A 96 3.88 -2.16 0.04
C LEU A 96 5.24 -2.60 -0.49
N VAL A 97 6.31 -1.88 -0.13
CA VAL A 97 7.67 -2.15 -0.59
C VAL A 97 8.16 -3.48 -0.02
N THR A 98 7.88 -3.79 1.25
CA THR A 98 8.31 -5.04 1.88
C THR A 98 7.64 -6.25 1.26
N VAL A 99 6.31 -6.23 1.13
CA VAL A 99 5.56 -7.34 0.54
C VAL A 99 5.91 -7.54 -0.93
N THR A 100 6.26 -6.47 -1.65
CA THR A 100 6.64 -6.58 -3.06
C THR A 100 8.06 -7.09 -3.25
N PHE A 101 9.03 -6.52 -2.53
CA PHE A 101 10.45 -6.60 -2.89
C PHE A 101 11.32 -7.36 -1.89
N ALA A 102 10.83 -7.70 -0.70
CA ALA A 102 11.59 -8.46 0.29
C ALA A 102 11.29 -9.96 0.22
N ASP A 103 12.07 -10.74 0.98
CA ASP A 103 11.86 -12.18 1.20
C ASP A 103 10.52 -12.50 1.86
N THR A 104 10.14 -13.77 1.77
CA THR A 104 8.87 -14.29 2.31
C THR A 104 8.71 -13.99 3.80
N VAL A 105 9.76 -14.22 4.60
CA VAL A 105 9.69 -14.01 6.05
C VAL A 105 9.41 -12.55 6.37
N ARG A 106 10.05 -11.61 5.68
CA ARG A 106 9.79 -10.18 5.88
C ARG A 106 8.42 -9.74 5.42
N ALA A 107 7.94 -10.24 4.28
CA ALA A 107 6.59 -9.96 3.79
C ALA A 107 5.53 -10.40 4.82
N GLU A 108 5.69 -11.58 5.42
CA GLU A 108 4.82 -12.11 6.47
C GLU A 108 4.92 -11.31 7.78
N LEU A 109 6.14 -10.99 8.23
CA LEU A 109 6.36 -10.22 9.46
C LEU A 109 5.77 -8.81 9.37
N GLU A 110 5.99 -8.13 8.24
CA GLU A 110 5.47 -6.79 8.01
C GLU A 110 3.95 -6.79 7.89
N SER A 111 3.37 -7.80 7.22
CA SER A 111 1.91 -7.95 7.16
C SER A 111 1.31 -8.27 8.53
N THR A 112 1.98 -9.10 9.33
CA THR A 112 1.60 -9.37 10.74
C THR A 112 1.66 -8.10 11.58
N ARG A 113 2.67 -7.24 11.39
CA ARG A 113 2.80 -5.94 12.07
C ARG A 113 1.61 -5.03 11.75
N VAL A 114 1.22 -4.97 10.47
CA VAL A 114 0.03 -4.22 10.03
C VAL A 114 -1.24 -4.80 10.64
N GLY A 115 -1.42 -6.13 10.62
CA GLY A 115 -2.55 -6.81 11.24
C GLY A 115 -2.72 -6.46 12.72
N ARG A 116 -1.64 -6.55 13.51
CA ARG A 116 -1.65 -6.15 14.95
C ARG A 116 -1.99 -4.68 15.17
N PHE A 117 -1.67 -3.81 14.21
CA PHE A 117 -2.11 -2.42 14.26
C PHE A 117 -3.61 -2.32 13.97
N HIS A 118 -4.09 -2.96 12.90
CA HIS A 118 -5.51 -3.00 12.53
C HIS A 118 -6.41 -3.60 13.62
N ASP A 119 -5.91 -4.57 14.40
CA ASP A 119 -6.63 -5.17 15.53
C ASP A 119 -7.11 -4.14 16.56
N ARG A 120 -6.43 -2.99 16.67
CA ARG A 120 -6.77 -1.93 17.62
C ARG A 120 -7.65 -0.84 17.01
N VAL A 121 -7.66 -0.71 15.68
CA VAL A 121 -8.37 0.36 14.97
C VAL A 121 -9.85 -0.01 14.84
N ARG A 122 -10.64 0.41 15.83
CA ARG A 122 -12.08 0.16 15.91
C ARG A 122 -12.78 1.38 16.51
N GLY A 123 -14.05 1.57 16.16
CA GLY A 123 -14.84 2.68 16.69
C GLY A 123 -16.22 2.77 16.05
N SER A 124 -16.81 3.96 16.10
CA SER A 124 -18.09 4.25 15.46
C SER A 124 -18.12 5.66 14.87
N TYR A 125 -18.88 5.85 13.78
CA TYR A 125 -19.11 7.14 13.13
C TYR A 125 -20.60 7.33 12.83
N LEU A 126 -21.00 8.56 12.51
CA LEU A 126 -22.32 8.84 11.93
C LEU A 126 -22.18 8.87 10.41
N ASP A 127 -22.97 8.06 9.70
CA ASP A 127 -23.00 8.11 8.24
C ASP A 127 -23.74 9.37 7.73
N ALA A 128 -23.79 9.53 6.40
CA ALA A 128 -24.41 10.70 5.77
C ALA A 128 -25.91 10.86 6.08
N ALA A 129 -26.59 9.78 6.52
CA ALA A 129 -27.98 9.81 6.96
C ALA A 129 -28.13 10.05 8.46
N GLY A 130 -27.03 10.29 9.18
CA GLY A 130 -27.00 10.47 10.63
C GLY A 130 -27.14 9.16 11.41
N VAL A 131 -27.00 8.00 10.76
CA VAL A 131 -27.10 6.69 11.41
C VAL A 131 -25.74 6.29 11.97
N ARG A 132 -25.71 5.81 13.21
CA ARG A 132 -24.47 5.31 13.83
C ARG A 132 -24.05 3.99 13.19
N ARG A 133 -22.82 3.95 12.69
CA ARG A 133 -22.16 2.77 12.13
C ARG A 133 -20.91 2.46 12.94
N ASN A 134 -20.65 1.17 13.17
CA ASN A 134 -19.38 0.73 13.73
C ASN A 134 -18.37 0.53 12.60
N TYR A 135 -17.09 0.69 12.90
CA TYR A 135 -16.01 0.34 11.99
C TYR A 135 -14.93 -0.45 12.72
N SER A 136 -14.25 -1.30 11.97
CA SER A 136 -13.04 -2.03 12.37
C SER A 136 -12.11 -2.09 11.18
N ALA A 137 -10.81 -1.84 11.36
CA ALA A 137 -9.85 -1.99 10.26
C ALA A 137 -9.67 -3.45 9.83
N GLY A 138 -10.02 -4.40 10.70
CA GLY A 138 -10.07 -5.83 10.40
C GLY A 138 -11.42 -6.31 9.87
N ASP A 139 -12.35 -5.40 9.55
CA ASP A 139 -13.61 -5.77 8.91
C ASP A 139 -13.35 -6.36 7.50
N PRO A 140 -13.87 -7.56 7.16
CA PRO A 140 -13.58 -8.21 5.89
C PRO A 140 -14.00 -7.40 4.66
N GLU A 141 -15.13 -6.69 4.73
CA GLU A 141 -15.61 -5.85 3.63
C GLU A 141 -14.70 -4.64 3.43
N LEU A 142 -14.29 -3.99 4.53
CA LEU A 142 -13.33 -2.88 4.51
C LEU A 142 -11.98 -3.32 3.93
N LEU A 143 -11.43 -4.45 4.39
CA LEU A 143 -10.15 -4.97 3.91
C LEU A 143 -10.21 -5.29 2.41
N SER A 144 -11.28 -5.97 1.98
CA SER A 144 -11.52 -6.28 0.57
C SER A 144 -11.63 -5.00 -0.27
N GLY A 145 -12.46 -4.03 0.15
CA GLY A 145 -12.63 -2.77 -0.55
C GLY A 145 -11.34 -1.96 -0.68
N VAL A 146 -10.53 -1.88 0.39
CA VAL A 146 -9.23 -1.21 0.34
C VAL A 146 -8.25 -1.94 -0.59
N HIS A 147 -8.24 -3.27 -0.57
CA HIS A 147 -7.37 -4.07 -1.45
C HIS A 147 -7.76 -3.92 -2.92
N ILE A 148 -9.06 -3.93 -3.24
CA ILE A 148 -9.58 -3.67 -4.59
C ILE A 148 -9.12 -2.30 -5.10
N VAL A 149 -9.31 -1.25 -4.29
CA VAL A 149 -8.88 0.12 -4.64
C VAL A 149 -7.38 0.19 -4.92
N LEU A 150 -6.56 -0.47 -4.11
CA LEU A 150 -5.11 -0.52 -4.33
C LEU A 150 -4.78 -1.26 -5.63
N THR A 151 -5.36 -2.43 -5.83
CA THR A 151 -5.12 -3.29 -7.00
C THR A 151 -5.47 -2.57 -8.30
N ASP A 152 -6.66 -1.96 -8.36
CA ASP A 152 -7.10 -1.16 -9.50
C ASP A 152 -6.20 0.07 -9.72
N ALA A 153 -5.85 0.79 -8.66
CA ALA A 153 -4.99 1.97 -8.75
C ALA A 153 -3.62 1.63 -9.37
N PHE A 154 -2.99 0.57 -8.89
CA PHE A 154 -1.68 0.11 -9.38
C PHE A 154 -1.76 -0.40 -10.81
N LEU A 155 -2.70 -1.30 -11.09
CA LEU A 155 -2.83 -1.92 -12.41
C LEU A 155 -3.07 -0.89 -13.52
N GLU A 156 -4.05 0.00 -13.36
CA GLU A 156 -4.38 0.95 -14.44
C GLU A 156 -3.31 2.02 -14.60
N SER A 157 -2.67 2.45 -13.50
CA SER A 157 -1.55 3.40 -13.62
C SER A 157 -0.39 2.75 -14.37
N HIS A 158 -0.11 1.47 -14.14
CA HIS A 158 0.89 0.74 -14.91
C HIS A 158 0.49 0.57 -16.38
N LYS A 159 -0.78 0.29 -16.67
CA LYS A 159 -1.25 0.21 -18.07
C LYS A 159 -1.07 1.53 -18.82
N LEU A 160 -1.22 2.67 -18.15
CA LEU A 160 -1.08 4.00 -18.75
C LEU A 160 0.38 4.46 -18.86
N TRP A 161 1.21 4.18 -17.85
CA TRP A 161 2.55 4.78 -17.72
C TRP A 161 3.67 3.80 -17.44
N GLY A 162 3.36 2.54 -17.17
CA GLY A 162 4.29 1.49 -16.71
C GLY A 162 5.30 1.01 -17.74
N GLY A 163 5.03 1.21 -19.04
CA GLY A 163 6.00 0.93 -20.11
C GLY A 163 7.18 1.92 -20.18
N ARG A 164 7.31 2.84 -19.23
CA ARG A 164 8.39 3.84 -19.17
C ARG A 164 9.24 3.61 -17.90
N GLY A 165 10.52 3.30 -18.07
CA GLY A 165 11.49 3.17 -16.96
C GLY A 165 11.61 1.75 -16.41
N ALA A 166 11.75 1.61 -15.09
CA ALA A 166 11.91 0.31 -14.41
C ALA A 166 10.63 -0.57 -14.39
N GLY A 167 9.49 -0.04 -14.87
CA GLY A 167 8.28 -0.81 -15.09
C GLY A 167 8.41 -1.69 -16.34
N GLY A 168 8.04 -2.96 -16.21
CA GLY A 168 8.18 -3.98 -17.26
C GLY A 168 6.86 -4.48 -17.81
N ALA A 169 6.93 -5.42 -18.74
CA ALA A 169 5.76 -6.20 -19.14
C ALA A 169 5.23 -6.99 -17.94
N ILE A 170 3.90 -6.98 -17.74
CA ILE A 170 3.27 -7.71 -16.65
C ILE A 170 3.25 -9.21 -17.02
N ALA A 171 3.93 -10.04 -16.23
CA ALA A 171 3.87 -11.49 -16.39
C ALA A 171 2.42 -11.98 -16.28
N GLY A 172 1.93 -12.69 -17.30
CA GLY A 172 0.53 -13.13 -17.36
C GLY A 172 -0.50 -12.01 -17.57
N GLY A 173 -0.05 -10.80 -17.91
CA GLY A 173 -0.92 -9.64 -18.14
C GLY A 173 -1.68 -9.18 -16.90
N ALA A 174 -2.77 -8.46 -17.10
CA ALA A 174 -3.59 -7.90 -16.03
C ALA A 174 -4.08 -8.96 -15.04
N ASP A 175 -4.56 -10.12 -15.54
CA ASP A 175 -4.99 -11.21 -14.67
C ASP A 175 -3.82 -11.85 -13.91
N GLY A 176 -2.62 -11.89 -14.52
CA GLY A 176 -1.40 -12.33 -13.85
C GLY A 176 -1.10 -11.47 -12.61
N TYR A 177 -1.17 -10.14 -12.76
CA TYR A 177 -1.03 -9.22 -11.63
C TYR A 177 -2.11 -9.41 -10.58
N VAL A 178 -3.40 -9.45 -10.94
CA VAL A 178 -4.47 -9.57 -9.95
C VAL A 178 -4.37 -10.90 -9.19
N ARG A 179 -4.13 -12.04 -9.87
CA ARG A 179 -3.93 -13.35 -9.20
C ARG A 179 -2.76 -13.34 -8.23
N GLU A 180 -1.66 -12.73 -8.63
CA GLU A 180 -0.44 -12.69 -7.83
C GLU A 180 -0.61 -11.75 -6.64
N TRP A 181 -1.09 -10.54 -6.88
CA TRP A 181 -1.30 -9.51 -5.86
C TRP A 181 -2.36 -9.89 -4.82
N ALA A 182 -3.31 -10.74 -5.17
CA ALA A 182 -4.25 -11.34 -4.23
C ALA A 182 -3.55 -12.02 -3.03
N LYS A 183 -2.35 -12.60 -3.22
CA LYS A 183 -1.55 -13.18 -2.12
C LYS A 183 -1.15 -12.15 -1.07
N ALA A 184 -0.86 -10.91 -1.49
CA ALA A 184 -0.60 -9.81 -0.56
C ALA A 184 -1.86 -9.43 0.24
N GLY A 185 -3.04 -9.53 -0.38
CA GLY A 185 -4.32 -9.37 0.31
C GLY A 185 -4.53 -10.43 1.40
N GLU A 186 -4.24 -11.69 1.10
CA GLU A 186 -4.33 -12.80 2.07
C GLU A 186 -3.44 -12.55 3.30
N LEU A 187 -2.21 -12.07 3.10
CA LEU A 187 -1.28 -11.77 4.20
C LEU A 187 -1.82 -10.73 5.20
N ILE A 188 -2.71 -9.84 4.77
CA ILE A 188 -3.36 -8.84 5.65
C ILE A 188 -4.79 -9.21 6.05
N GLY A 189 -5.24 -10.42 5.72
CA GLY A 189 -6.53 -10.95 6.15
C GLY A 189 -7.70 -10.69 5.20
N VAL A 190 -7.45 -10.28 3.94
CA VAL A 190 -8.52 -10.25 2.92
C VAL A 190 -9.03 -11.66 2.69
N GLN A 191 -10.32 -11.87 2.89
CA GLN A 191 -11.01 -13.12 2.58
C GLN A 191 -11.39 -13.12 1.10
N ASP A 192 -11.10 -14.23 0.41
CA ASP A 192 -11.45 -14.45 -1.00
C ASP A 192 -11.10 -13.26 -1.94
N PRO A 193 -9.83 -12.81 -1.99
CA PRO A 193 -9.44 -11.69 -2.84
C PRO A 193 -9.68 -11.99 -4.32
N LEU A 194 -10.06 -10.96 -5.08
CA LEU A 194 -10.26 -11.04 -6.53
C LEU A 194 -9.00 -11.60 -7.21
N ARG A 195 -9.19 -12.42 -8.23
CA ARG A 195 -8.13 -13.15 -8.95
C ARG A 195 -8.04 -12.78 -10.42
N SER A 196 -8.87 -11.88 -10.92
CA SER A 196 -8.82 -11.47 -12.33
C SER A 196 -9.15 -9.99 -12.50
N ALA A 197 -8.65 -9.42 -13.60
CA ALA A 197 -9.01 -8.07 -13.99
C ALA A 197 -10.48 -7.98 -14.45
N GLY A 198 -11.10 -9.10 -14.81
CA GLY A 198 -12.54 -9.19 -15.06
C GLY A 198 -13.34 -8.93 -13.80
N GLU A 199 -13.04 -9.64 -12.71
CA GLU A 199 -13.66 -9.44 -11.39
C GLU A 199 -13.44 -8.03 -10.86
N LEU A 200 -12.26 -7.45 -11.09
CA LEU A 200 -11.92 -6.09 -10.64
C LEU A 200 -12.78 -4.98 -11.29
N ARG A 201 -13.39 -5.27 -12.44
CA ARG A 201 -14.23 -4.32 -13.19
C ARG A 201 -15.74 -4.51 -12.99
N ALA A 202 -16.13 -5.61 -12.35
CA ALA A 202 -17.54 -5.97 -12.12
C ALA A 202 -18.15 -5.11 -11.01
#